data_AF-A0A944EFL0-F1
#
_entry.id   AF-A0A944EFL0-F1
#
_cell.length_a   1.000
_cell.length_b   1.000
_cell.length_c   1.000
_cell.angle_alpha   90.00
_cell.angle_beta   90.00
_cell.angle_gamma   90.00
#
_symmetry.space_group_name_H-M   'P 1'
#
loop_
_entity.id
_entity.type
_entity.pdbx_description
1 polymer ?
#
loop_
_entity_poly.entity_id
_entity_poly.type
_entity_poly.pdbx_seq_one_letter_code
_entity_poly.pdbx_strand_id
1 'polypeptide(L)'
;MTAFILVSGAHTGGWIWREVADRLGESGAEAYPATLTGMGDRRHLAGPGTDLETHIQDLVRLIDDVDAPEVVLVGHCYGIHPVLGAAGRRPERIARIVYLDTGMPQDGDPALNLVPDQGVRERAPRLAGQAGEDWLIAPPSPGEWQRWGSVAGVPQDALARLARLAAPQPVGTVTQPLRLSEAVAGLPTTGVLCTANGSSIAMVEALVRLGDPRLKALTDPRVTFFELATGHWPMLSTPGELAGVLLRAAAGEGHRIAATAGEAPPHLQPFLLDVPERSRERTGRVDLYLPDADGPRPAVVLVHGGPVPEGVRPTPRDWPAFVGYGRYVASLGAVGVTVDHRLHDLADYERAAQDVADAVELVRSDPRVDAERVALWFFSAGGLLSADWLAAPPPWLRCVAATYPVLAPLPNWGRVPARFRPATAVRTAGRLPVVLTRVGLENAGIAATVEEFLTAAGDGGADVEIIDVPLGHHGFETADPAERVQVRHAIDRAVRSVLARVGG
;
A
#
# COMPACT_ATOMS: atom_id res chain seq x y z
N MET A 1 -6.69 18.55 -31.52
CA MET A 1 -5.37 18.85 -30.93
C MET A 1 -5.54 18.75 -29.42
N THR A 2 -4.68 18.00 -28.74
CA THR A 2 -4.83 17.74 -27.30
C THR A 2 -3.98 18.74 -26.52
N ALA A 3 -4.57 19.42 -25.54
CA ALA A 3 -3.87 20.31 -24.62
C ALA A 3 -3.75 19.66 -23.24
N PHE A 4 -2.54 19.64 -22.69
CA PHE A 4 -2.23 19.09 -21.38
C PHE A 4 -1.89 20.21 -20.40
N ILE A 5 -2.52 20.23 -19.23
CA ILE A 5 -2.08 21.06 -18.11
C ILE A 5 -1.39 20.16 -17.09
N LEU A 6 -0.10 20.37 -16.89
CA LEU A 6 0.77 19.51 -16.09
C LEU A 6 1.03 20.16 -14.73
N VAL A 7 0.48 19.58 -13.66
CA VAL A 7 0.47 20.16 -12.32
C VAL A 7 1.37 19.36 -11.39
N SER A 8 2.42 20.03 -10.90
CA SER A 8 3.47 19.39 -10.08
C SER A 8 3.04 19.15 -8.63
N GLY A 9 3.73 18.21 -7.98
CA GLY A 9 3.58 17.93 -6.55
C GLY A 9 4.18 19.00 -5.62
N ALA A 10 4.10 18.73 -4.32
CA ALA A 10 4.53 19.63 -3.26
C ALA A 10 6.01 20.03 -3.44
N HIS A 11 6.35 21.24 -3.03
CA HIS A 11 7.69 21.84 -3.12
C HIS A 11 8.26 22.03 -4.54
N THR A 12 7.52 21.70 -5.60
CA THR A 12 8.01 21.78 -6.99
C THR A 12 7.22 22.79 -7.81
N GLY A 13 7.51 22.92 -9.12
CA GLY A 13 6.79 23.81 -10.03
C GLY A 13 6.88 23.31 -11.47
N GLY A 14 6.41 24.10 -12.43
CA GLY A 14 6.32 23.71 -13.85
C GLY A 14 7.67 23.29 -14.45
N TRP A 15 8.78 23.73 -13.87
CA TRP A 15 10.13 23.38 -14.32
C TRP A 15 10.41 21.87 -14.36
N ILE A 16 9.73 21.07 -13.54
CA ILE A 16 9.94 19.61 -13.47
C ILE A 16 9.40 18.90 -14.72
N TRP A 17 8.46 19.52 -15.43
CA TRP A 17 7.78 18.95 -16.57
C TRP A 17 8.40 19.29 -17.92
N ARG A 18 9.46 20.11 -17.97
CA ARG A 18 10.01 20.63 -19.24
C ARG A 18 10.23 19.52 -20.28
N GLU A 19 10.93 18.46 -19.91
CA GLU A 19 11.22 17.37 -20.85
C GLU A 19 9.97 16.61 -21.28
N VAL A 20 8.99 16.43 -20.38
CA VAL A 20 7.70 15.82 -20.74
C VAL A 20 6.92 16.72 -21.70
N ALA A 21 6.90 18.03 -21.44
CA ALA A 21 6.23 19.01 -22.29
C ALA A 21 6.85 19.09 -23.68
N ASP A 22 8.19 19.08 -23.77
CA ASP A 22 8.91 19.06 -25.05
C ASP A 22 8.50 17.83 -25.87
N ARG A 23 8.45 16.64 -25.25
CA ARG A 23 8.07 15.38 -25.91
C ARG A 23 6.60 15.31 -26.31
N LEU A 24 5.70 15.90 -25.52
CA LEU A 24 4.29 16.07 -25.90
C LEU A 24 4.18 17.01 -27.12
N GLY A 25 4.96 18.09 -27.14
CA GLY A 25 5.06 19.03 -28.26
C GLY A 25 5.55 18.38 -29.55
N GLU A 26 6.57 17.51 -29.47
CA GLU A 26 7.05 16.70 -30.60
C GLU A 26 5.96 15.82 -31.21
N SER A 27 4.94 15.46 -30.43
CA SER A 27 3.77 14.67 -30.87
C SER A 27 2.61 15.55 -31.36
N GLY A 28 2.78 16.86 -31.42
CA GLY A 28 1.76 17.83 -31.85
C GLY A 28 0.71 18.18 -30.78
N ALA A 29 0.95 17.82 -29.51
CA ALA A 29 0.12 18.25 -28.40
C ALA A 29 0.59 19.59 -27.83
N GLU A 30 -0.33 20.37 -27.29
CA GLU A 30 0.00 21.52 -26.45
C GLU A 30 0.26 21.04 -25.02
N ALA A 31 1.29 21.56 -24.37
CA ALA A 31 1.60 21.25 -22.98
C ALA A 31 1.89 22.52 -22.19
N TYR A 32 1.18 22.67 -21.07
CA TYR A 32 1.25 23.80 -20.17
C TYR A 32 1.75 23.33 -18.79
N PRO A 33 3.08 23.34 -18.55
CA PRO A 33 3.64 23.15 -17.23
C PRO A 33 3.19 24.25 -16.26
N ALA A 34 2.26 23.93 -15.37
CA ALA A 34 1.73 24.89 -14.42
C ALA A 34 2.73 25.12 -13.28
N THR A 35 3.20 26.37 -13.10
CA THR A 35 3.71 26.82 -11.82
C THR A 35 2.60 27.58 -11.11
N LEU A 36 2.18 27.08 -9.95
CA LEU A 36 1.14 27.71 -9.16
C LEU A 36 1.70 28.81 -8.26
N THR A 37 0.84 29.69 -7.75
CA THR A 37 1.19 30.79 -6.86
C THR A 37 1.89 30.26 -5.60
N GLY A 38 3.02 30.88 -5.26
CA GLY A 38 3.86 30.46 -4.13
C GLY A 38 4.72 29.22 -4.37
N MET A 39 4.76 28.69 -5.60
CA MET A 39 5.55 27.50 -5.95
C MET A 39 6.64 27.79 -6.97
N GLY A 40 7.68 26.95 -7.04
CA GLY A 40 8.74 27.00 -8.06
C GLY A 40 9.36 28.40 -8.27
N ASP A 41 9.28 28.90 -9.51
CA ASP A 41 9.74 30.24 -9.90
C ASP A 41 8.78 31.37 -9.43
N ARG A 42 7.54 31.03 -9.07
CA ARG A 42 6.53 31.92 -8.47
C ARG A 42 6.53 31.89 -6.94
N ARG A 43 7.54 31.31 -6.29
CA ARG A 43 7.65 31.22 -4.82
C ARG A 43 7.56 32.56 -4.10
N HIS A 44 8.01 33.64 -4.76
CA HIS A 44 7.97 35.00 -4.22
C HIS A 44 6.54 35.60 -4.17
N LEU A 45 5.56 34.96 -4.81
CA LEU A 45 4.15 35.38 -4.78
C LEU A 45 3.39 34.76 -3.58
N ALA A 46 4.05 33.92 -2.78
CA ALA A 46 3.43 33.32 -1.61
C ALA A 46 3.17 34.38 -0.53
N GLY A 47 2.04 34.26 0.16
CA GLY A 47 1.75 35.00 1.38
C GLY A 47 1.00 34.12 2.41
N PRO A 48 0.77 34.61 3.63
CA PRO A 48 0.10 33.84 4.69
C PRO A 48 -1.29 33.31 4.32
N GLY A 49 -1.97 33.95 3.36
CA GLY A 49 -3.28 33.52 2.84
C GLY A 49 -3.22 32.61 1.63
N THR A 50 -2.03 32.19 1.16
CA THR A 50 -1.91 31.25 0.04
C THR A 50 -2.34 29.85 0.50
N ASP A 51 -3.41 29.36 -0.10
CA ASP A 51 -4.13 28.16 0.31
C ASP A 51 -4.57 27.31 -0.90
N LEU A 52 -5.29 26.21 -0.66
CA LEU A 52 -5.70 25.30 -1.74
C LEU A 52 -6.62 26.01 -2.74
N GLU A 53 -7.48 26.91 -2.27
CA GLU A 53 -8.35 27.73 -3.12
C GLU A 53 -7.55 28.60 -4.08
N THR A 54 -6.46 29.21 -3.61
CA THR A 54 -5.54 30.00 -4.44
C THR A 54 -5.01 29.17 -5.61
N HIS A 55 -4.60 27.93 -5.35
CA HIS A 55 -4.10 27.01 -6.37
C HIS A 55 -5.19 26.54 -7.34
N ILE A 56 -6.41 26.32 -6.85
CA ILE A 56 -7.56 26.00 -7.71
C ILE A 56 -7.84 27.15 -8.68
N GLN A 57 -7.82 28.40 -8.19
CA GLN A 57 -8.07 29.58 -9.03
C GLN A 57 -6.99 29.79 -10.09
N ASP A 58 -5.72 29.53 -9.78
CA ASP A 58 -4.65 29.55 -10.77
C ASP A 58 -4.94 28.59 -11.94
N LEU A 59 -5.41 27.37 -11.63
CA LEU A 59 -5.74 26.38 -12.65
C LEU A 59 -7.03 26.71 -13.40
N VAL A 60 -8.06 27.26 -12.74
CA VAL A 60 -9.27 27.72 -13.43
C VAL A 60 -8.93 28.78 -14.47
N ARG A 61 -8.10 29.77 -14.11
CA ARG A 61 -7.64 30.80 -15.06
C ARG A 61 -6.85 30.20 -16.20
N LEU A 62 -5.93 29.27 -15.91
CA LEU A 62 -5.16 28.61 -16.96
C LEU A 62 -6.06 27.80 -17.90
N ILE A 63 -7.07 27.10 -17.40
CA ILE A 63 -8.06 26.38 -18.22
C ILE A 63 -8.84 27.37 -19.12
N ASP A 64 -9.25 28.51 -18.57
CA ASP A 64 -10.00 29.54 -19.29
C ASP A 64 -9.14 30.21 -20.38
N ASP A 65 -7.82 30.33 -20.16
CA ASP A 65 -6.86 30.96 -21.09
C ASP A 65 -6.36 29.99 -22.20
N VAL A 66 -6.59 28.69 -22.08
CA VAL A 66 -6.21 27.71 -23.11
C VAL A 66 -7.25 27.70 -24.23
N ASP A 67 -6.79 27.89 -25.48
CA ASP A 67 -7.63 27.95 -26.67
C ASP A 67 -8.29 26.61 -27.03
N ALA A 68 -7.69 25.48 -26.64
CA ALA A 68 -8.25 24.16 -26.87
C ALA A 68 -9.63 24.01 -26.18
N PRO A 69 -10.64 23.43 -26.84
CA PRO A 69 -11.99 23.34 -26.30
C PRO A 69 -12.03 22.50 -25.02
N GLU A 70 -11.24 21.43 -24.95
CA GLU A 70 -11.08 20.60 -23.78
C GLU A 70 -9.59 20.34 -23.51
N VAL A 71 -9.26 20.14 -22.23
CA VAL A 71 -7.90 19.90 -21.76
C VAL A 71 -7.81 18.58 -20.98
N VAL A 72 -6.61 18.01 -20.96
CA VAL A 72 -6.25 16.90 -20.07
C VAL A 72 -5.51 17.49 -18.87
N LEU A 73 -6.06 17.31 -17.67
CA LEU A 73 -5.41 17.75 -16.44
C LEU A 73 -4.58 16.61 -15.85
N VAL A 74 -3.28 16.84 -15.63
CA VAL A 74 -2.38 15.86 -15.03
C VAL A 74 -1.96 16.36 -13.65
N GLY A 75 -2.40 15.68 -12.59
CA GLY A 75 -2.05 15.99 -11.21
C GLY A 75 -1.05 14.99 -10.66
N HIS A 76 0.18 15.43 -10.40
CA HIS A 76 1.20 14.64 -9.71
C HIS A 76 1.17 14.89 -8.20
N CYS A 77 1.10 13.83 -7.38
CA CYS A 77 1.14 13.94 -5.91
C CYS A 77 0.11 14.96 -5.41
N TYR A 78 0.54 15.98 -4.64
CA TYR A 78 -0.25 17.15 -4.22
C TYR A 78 -1.06 17.79 -5.35
N GLY A 79 -0.48 17.90 -6.55
CA GLY A 79 -1.05 18.61 -7.70
C GLY A 79 -2.43 18.09 -8.12
N ILE A 80 -2.80 16.86 -7.72
CA ILE A 80 -4.15 16.34 -7.97
C ILE A 80 -5.25 17.13 -7.23
N HIS A 81 -4.97 17.68 -6.05
CA HIS A 81 -5.97 18.40 -5.26
C HIS A 81 -6.48 19.66 -5.97
N PRO A 82 -5.61 20.60 -6.39
CA PRO A 82 -6.08 21.75 -7.15
C PRO A 82 -6.64 21.36 -8.52
N VAL A 83 -6.13 20.29 -9.15
CA VAL A 83 -6.69 19.74 -10.40
C VAL A 83 -8.16 19.36 -10.23
N LEU A 84 -8.50 18.63 -9.17
CA LEU A 84 -9.89 18.21 -8.92
C LEU A 84 -10.80 19.39 -8.60
N GLY A 85 -10.32 20.34 -7.80
CA GLY A 85 -11.06 21.56 -7.50
C GLY A 85 -11.34 22.41 -8.76
N ALA A 86 -10.37 22.51 -9.67
CA ALA A 86 -10.52 23.25 -10.93
C ALA A 86 -11.44 22.50 -11.91
N ALA A 87 -11.27 21.18 -12.05
CA ALA A 87 -12.11 20.33 -12.86
C ALA A 87 -13.59 20.42 -12.44
N GLY A 88 -13.87 20.46 -11.13
CA GLY A 88 -15.23 20.61 -10.61
C GLY A 88 -15.90 21.95 -10.97
N ARG A 89 -15.13 22.97 -11.37
CA ARG A 89 -15.61 24.31 -11.76
C ARG A 89 -15.69 24.52 -13.27
N ARG A 90 -15.00 23.68 -14.03
CA ARG A 90 -14.97 23.69 -15.49
C ARG A 90 -15.15 22.29 -16.07
N PRO A 91 -16.12 21.47 -15.59
CA PRO A 91 -16.24 20.08 -16.00
C PRO A 91 -16.40 19.92 -17.52
N GLU A 92 -17.05 20.89 -18.18
CA GLU A 92 -17.23 20.97 -19.62
C GLU A 92 -15.95 21.23 -20.43
N ARG A 93 -14.86 21.64 -19.77
CA ARG A 93 -13.54 21.85 -20.38
C ARG A 93 -12.62 20.65 -20.17
N ILE A 94 -13.03 19.61 -19.45
CA ILE A 94 -12.13 18.52 -19.05
C ILE A 94 -12.37 17.27 -19.88
N ALA A 95 -11.45 16.97 -20.78
CA ALA A 95 -11.46 15.71 -21.53
C ALA A 95 -11.10 14.51 -20.62
N ARG A 96 -10.15 14.70 -19.71
CA ARG A 96 -9.66 13.67 -18.78
C ARG A 96 -8.86 14.24 -17.62
N ILE A 97 -8.93 13.55 -16.48
CA ILE A 97 -8.04 13.76 -15.33
C ILE A 97 -7.06 12.60 -15.22
N VAL A 98 -5.77 12.90 -15.10
CA VAL A 98 -4.70 11.92 -14.88
C VAL A 98 -4.14 12.07 -13.47
N TYR A 99 -4.29 11.03 -12.67
CA TYR A 99 -3.73 10.88 -11.33
C TYR A 99 -2.34 10.25 -11.48
N LEU A 100 -1.30 11.07 -11.40
CA LEU A 100 0.07 10.60 -11.57
C LEU A 100 0.72 10.31 -10.22
N ASP A 101 0.92 9.01 -9.98
CA ASP A 101 1.49 8.42 -8.78
C ASP A 101 0.94 9.02 -7.47
N THR A 102 -0.40 9.02 -7.39
CA THR A 102 -1.14 9.59 -6.27
C THR A 102 -2.45 8.85 -6.06
N GLY A 103 -2.95 8.86 -4.82
CA GLY A 103 -4.25 8.29 -4.47
C GLY A 103 -5.41 9.12 -5.00
N MET A 104 -6.63 8.61 -4.85
CA MET A 104 -7.87 9.32 -5.20
C MET A 104 -8.49 9.93 -3.94
N PRO A 105 -8.22 11.21 -3.61
CA PRO A 105 -8.75 11.84 -2.41
C PRO A 105 -10.29 11.87 -2.45
N GLN A 106 -10.89 11.72 -1.28
CA GLN A 106 -12.32 11.88 -1.06
C GLN A 106 -12.67 13.33 -0.69
N ASP A 107 -13.96 13.66 -0.65
CA ASP A 107 -14.38 14.97 -0.15
C ASP A 107 -13.92 15.14 1.30
N GLY A 108 -13.31 16.29 1.58
CA GLY A 108 -12.74 16.61 2.88
C GLY A 108 -11.31 16.12 3.11
N ASP A 109 -10.73 15.32 2.21
CA ASP A 109 -9.34 14.91 2.36
C ASP A 109 -8.38 16.10 2.12
N PRO A 110 -7.46 16.38 3.04
CA PRO A 110 -6.36 17.31 2.81
C PRO A 110 -5.24 16.64 2.00
N ALA A 111 -4.54 17.43 1.18
CA ALA A 111 -3.46 16.90 0.33
C ALA A 111 -2.29 16.31 1.10
N LEU A 112 -2.13 16.73 2.36
CA LEU A 112 -1.13 16.18 3.27
C LEU A 112 -1.28 14.65 3.48
N ASN A 113 -2.48 14.09 3.30
CA ASN A 113 -2.71 12.64 3.37
C ASN A 113 -1.96 11.85 2.30
N LEU A 114 -1.56 12.49 1.19
CA LEU A 114 -0.79 11.86 0.12
C LEU A 114 0.71 11.72 0.44
N VAL A 115 1.20 12.38 1.49
CA VAL A 115 2.60 12.27 1.90
C VAL A 115 2.80 10.95 2.66
N PRO A 116 3.64 10.03 2.17
CA PRO A 116 3.81 8.73 2.83
C PRO A 116 4.31 8.87 4.28
N ASP A 117 5.38 9.64 4.52
CA ASP A 117 5.99 9.77 5.85
C ASP A 117 5.05 10.47 6.85
N GLN A 118 4.56 9.71 7.83
CA GLN A 118 3.70 10.19 8.91
C GLN A 118 4.35 11.31 9.74
N GLY A 119 5.67 11.25 9.95
CA GLY A 119 6.39 12.29 10.66
C GLY A 119 6.41 13.61 9.91
N VAL A 120 6.37 13.60 8.56
CA VAL A 120 6.15 14.81 7.76
C VAL A 120 4.71 15.30 7.94
N ARG A 121 3.71 14.40 7.83
CA ARG A 121 2.28 14.74 8.01
C ARG A 121 1.97 15.36 9.38
N GLU A 122 2.57 14.88 10.46
CA GLU A 122 2.32 15.39 11.81
C GLU A 122 3.05 16.69 12.11
N ARG A 123 4.26 16.88 11.55
CA ARG A 123 5.08 18.07 11.81
C ARG A 123 4.68 19.25 10.93
N ALA A 124 4.32 19.01 9.67
CA ALA A 124 4.02 20.07 8.72
C ALA A 124 2.97 21.09 9.22
N PRO A 125 1.84 20.67 9.84
CA PRO A 125 0.88 21.62 10.41
C PRO A 125 1.33 22.29 11.71
N ARG A 126 2.26 21.67 12.46
CA ARG A 126 2.75 22.21 13.76
C ARG A 126 3.88 23.21 13.61
N LEU A 127 4.61 23.13 12.50
CA LEU A 127 5.66 24.09 12.14
C LEU A 127 5.09 25.43 11.66
N ALA A 128 3.79 25.45 11.33
CA ALA A 128 3.04 26.68 11.17
C ALA A 128 2.77 27.31 12.56
N GLY A 129 3.58 28.27 13.02
CA GLY A 129 3.30 29.04 14.25
C GLY A 129 4.48 29.38 15.18
N GLN A 130 5.76 29.27 14.78
CA GLN A 130 6.90 29.40 15.70
C GLN A 130 8.00 30.42 15.33
N ALA A 131 8.01 31.05 14.15
CA ALA A 131 9.11 31.90 13.68
C ALA A 131 8.72 33.06 12.72
N GLY A 132 7.46 33.47 12.62
CA GLY A 132 7.04 34.63 11.80
C GLY A 132 6.85 34.35 10.29
N GLU A 133 7.32 33.21 9.81
CA GLU A 133 6.95 32.58 8.52
C GLU A 133 6.13 31.30 8.77
N ASP A 134 5.19 31.43 9.71
CA ASP A 134 4.37 30.41 10.35
C ASP A 134 3.32 29.77 9.45
N TRP A 135 3.54 29.86 8.16
CA TRP A 135 2.61 29.44 7.13
C TRP A 135 3.36 28.75 5.99
N LEU A 136 4.67 28.50 6.11
CA LEU A 136 5.50 27.79 5.13
C LEU A 136 6.07 26.49 5.70
N ILE A 137 5.97 25.42 4.93
CA ILE A 137 6.67 24.15 5.14
C ILE A 137 7.98 24.22 4.37
N ALA A 138 9.10 24.01 5.08
CA ALA A 138 10.42 24.01 4.47
C ALA A 138 10.55 22.90 3.40
N PRO A 139 11.25 23.14 2.28
CA PRO A 139 11.48 22.11 1.28
C PRO A 139 12.39 20.99 1.82
N PRO A 140 12.29 19.77 1.27
CA PRO A 140 13.16 18.66 1.67
C PRO A 140 14.62 18.93 1.29
N SER A 141 15.55 18.61 2.19
CA SER A 141 16.97 18.57 1.82
C SER A 141 17.25 17.42 0.84
N PRO A 142 18.40 17.42 0.12
CA PRO A 142 18.69 16.40 -0.89
C PRO A 142 18.52 14.94 -0.43
N GLY A 143 18.85 14.66 0.84
CA GLY A 143 18.73 13.32 1.43
C GLY A 143 17.41 13.08 2.16
N GLU A 144 16.36 13.86 1.91
CA GLU A 144 15.04 13.71 2.53
C GLU A 144 13.90 13.48 1.54
N TRP A 145 14.17 13.58 0.24
CA TRP A 145 13.16 13.36 -0.80
C TRP A 145 12.51 11.98 -0.74
N GLN A 146 13.24 10.95 -0.32
CA GLN A 146 12.69 9.60 -0.11
C GLN A 146 11.56 9.53 0.92
N ARG A 147 11.37 10.56 1.76
CA ARG A 147 10.23 10.68 2.69
C ARG A 147 8.93 11.09 2.00
N TRP A 148 9.05 11.69 0.82
CA TRP A 148 7.94 12.19 0.00
C TRP A 148 7.56 11.19 -1.09
N GLY A 149 8.44 10.24 -1.42
CA GLY A 149 8.21 9.15 -2.36
C GLY A 149 9.52 8.51 -2.79
N SER A 150 9.46 7.33 -3.42
CA SER A 150 10.62 6.61 -3.93
C SER A 150 11.40 7.43 -4.95
N VAL A 151 12.72 7.55 -4.76
CA VAL A 151 13.63 8.20 -5.72
C VAL A 151 14.20 7.22 -6.76
N ALA A 152 13.68 6.00 -6.83
CA ALA A 152 14.15 4.96 -7.73
C ALA A 152 14.13 5.41 -9.20
N GLY A 153 15.24 5.23 -9.90
CA GLY A 153 15.40 5.62 -11.31
C GLY A 153 15.64 7.11 -11.55
N VAL A 154 15.57 7.98 -10.54
CA VAL A 154 15.87 9.41 -10.71
C VAL A 154 17.40 9.60 -10.74
N PRO A 155 17.95 10.21 -11.80
CA PRO A 155 19.39 10.51 -11.87
C PRO A 155 19.87 11.41 -10.73
N GLN A 156 21.12 11.25 -10.30
CA GLN A 156 21.67 12.01 -9.16
C GLN A 156 21.72 13.53 -9.40
N ASP A 157 22.03 13.95 -10.63
CA ASP A 157 21.99 15.35 -11.05
C ASP A 157 20.55 15.90 -11.08
N ALA A 158 19.57 15.08 -11.47
CA ALA A 158 18.16 15.41 -11.40
C ALA A 158 17.66 15.53 -9.93
N LEU A 159 18.10 14.66 -9.02
CA LEU A 159 17.83 14.78 -7.58
C LEU A 159 18.46 16.05 -6.99
N ALA A 160 19.71 16.35 -7.35
CA ALA A 160 20.36 17.59 -6.93
C ALA A 160 19.63 18.83 -7.46
N ARG A 161 19.12 18.78 -8.70
CA ARG A 161 18.28 19.84 -9.28
C ARG A 161 16.93 19.94 -8.56
N LEU A 162 16.29 18.81 -8.22
CA LEU A 162 15.04 18.76 -7.47
C LEU A 162 15.18 19.46 -6.13
N ALA A 163 16.22 19.14 -5.35
CA ALA A 163 16.48 19.78 -4.07
C ALA A 163 16.83 21.27 -4.22
N ARG A 164 17.64 21.65 -5.23
CA ARG A 164 18.06 23.04 -5.45
C ARG A 164 16.89 23.95 -5.87
N LEU A 165 15.95 23.44 -6.65
CA LEU A 165 14.81 24.21 -7.17
C LEU A 165 13.54 24.07 -6.31
N ALA A 166 13.63 23.38 -5.18
CA ALA A 166 12.53 23.18 -4.27
C ALA A 166 12.08 24.52 -3.66
N ALA A 167 10.77 24.73 -3.59
CA ALA A 167 10.17 25.90 -2.95
C ALA A 167 9.59 25.53 -1.57
N PRO A 168 9.62 26.46 -0.60
CA PRO A 168 8.77 26.35 0.58
C PRO A 168 7.29 26.22 0.17
N GLN A 169 6.55 25.33 0.83
CA GLN A 169 5.13 25.06 0.51
C GLN A 169 4.23 25.81 1.50
N PRO A 170 3.30 26.67 1.06
CA PRO A 170 2.36 27.30 1.99
C PRO A 170 1.45 26.25 2.66
N VAL A 171 1.34 26.27 3.98
CA VAL A 171 0.69 25.21 4.78
C VAL A 171 -0.78 25.04 4.42
N GLY A 172 -1.50 26.14 4.18
CA GLY A 172 -2.93 26.12 3.83
C GLY A 172 -3.22 25.33 2.56
N THR A 173 -2.24 25.21 1.67
CA THR A 173 -2.37 24.50 0.39
C THR A 173 -2.46 22.99 0.59
N VAL A 174 -1.80 22.46 1.63
CA VAL A 174 -1.78 21.02 1.90
C VAL A 174 -2.71 20.61 3.05
N THR A 175 -3.09 21.54 3.93
CA THR A 175 -3.96 21.26 5.09
C THR A 175 -5.42 21.61 4.86
N GLN A 176 -5.75 22.52 3.93
CA GLN A 176 -7.15 22.83 3.63
C GLN A 176 -7.83 21.60 3.02
N PRO A 177 -8.99 21.18 3.57
CA PRO A 177 -9.78 20.09 3.01
C PRO A 177 -10.21 20.37 1.57
N LEU A 178 -10.05 19.40 0.69
CA LEU A 178 -10.62 19.46 -0.66
C LEU A 178 -12.14 19.43 -0.60
N ARG A 179 -12.80 20.27 -1.41
CA ARG A 179 -14.24 20.18 -1.66
C ARG A 179 -14.47 19.65 -3.06
N LEU A 180 -15.01 18.44 -3.16
CA LEU A 180 -15.28 17.76 -4.42
C LEU A 180 -16.70 18.06 -4.89
N SER A 181 -16.81 18.54 -6.12
CA SER A 181 -18.09 18.66 -6.82
C SER A 181 -18.52 17.30 -7.36
N GLU A 182 -19.82 17.01 -7.34
CA GLU A 182 -20.39 15.80 -7.97
C GLU A 182 -20.03 15.70 -9.46
N ALA A 183 -19.80 16.84 -10.13
CA ALA A 183 -19.40 16.87 -11.53
C ALA A 183 -18.09 16.11 -11.79
N VAL A 184 -17.17 16.07 -10.81
CA VAL A 184 -15.87 15.40 -10.95
C VAL A 184 -16.04 13.88 -11.08
N ALA A 185 -17.02 13.29 -10.38
CA ALA A 185 -17.29 11.85 -10.46
C ALA A 185 -17.76 11.40 -11.86
N GLY A 186 -18.21 12.34 -12.70
CA GLY A 186 -18.60 12.09 -14.08
C GLY A 186 -17.43 12.10 -15.09
N LEU A 187 -16.25 12.57 -14.69
CA LEU A 187 -15.16 12.83 -15.62
C LEU A 187 -14.33 11.57 -15.90
N PRO A 188 -13.90 11.36 -17.16
CA PRO A 188 -12.96 10.29 -17.47
C PRO A 188 -11.65 10.46 -16.70
N THR A 189 -11.16 9.37 -16.13
CA THR A 189 -10.04 9.38 -15.20
C THR A 189 -9.01 8.32 -15.56
N THR A 190 -7.72 8.63 -15.42
CA THR A 190 -6.64 7.66 -15.58
C THR A 190 -5.70 7.70 -14.38
N GLY A 191 -5.41 6.55 -13.78
CA GLY A 191 -4.32 6.40 -12.81
C GLY A 191 -3.03 5.96 -13.48
N VAL A 192 -1.92 6.65 -13.22
CA VAL A 192 -0.58 6.22 -13.64
C VAL A 192 0.21 5.87 -12.40
N LEU A 193 0.51 4.59 -12.23
CA LEU A 193 1.09 4.02 -11.01
C LEU A 193 2.59 3.77 -11.18
N CYS A 194 3.41 4.30 -10.28
CA CYS A 194 4.86 4.07 -10.31
C CYS A 194 5.20 2.84 -9.47
N THR A 195 5.58 1.74 -10.12
CA THR A 195 5.72 0.44 -9.45
C THR A 195 6.90 0.37 -8.50
N ALA A 196 8.00 1.09 -8.77
CA ALA A 196 9.10 1.22 -7.82
C ALA A 196 8.81 2.24 -6.70
N ASN A 197 7.65 2.91 -6.73
CA ASN A 197 7.08 3.62 -5.57
C ASN A 197 6.14 2.74 -4.74
N GLY A 198 5.86 1.50 -5.15
CA GLY A 198 5.05 0.55 -4.37
C GLY A 198 3.56 0.53 -4.72
N SER A 199 3.15 1.14 -5.83
CA SER A 199 1.78 1.07 -6.36
C SER A 199 1.75 0.25 -7.65
N SER A 200 0.75 -0.61 -7.83
CA SER A 200 0.57 -1.41 -9.06
C SER A 200 -0.90 -1.65 -9.34
N ILE A 201 -1.24 -1.92 -10.59
CA ILE A 201 -2.57 -2.33 -11.04
C ILE A 201 -3.01 -3.54 -10.22
N ALA A 202 -2.14 -4.54 -10.04
CA ALA A 202 -2.45 -5.73 -9.25
C ALA A 202 -2.85 -5.38 -7.79
N MET A 203 -2.19 -4.39 -7.17
CA MET A 203 -2.57 -3.93 -5.84
C MET A 203 -3.91 -3.18 -5.83
N VAL A 204 -4.17 -2.34 -6.83
CA VAL A 204 -5.47 -1.67 -6.96
C VAL A 204 -6.60 -2.69 -7.17
N GLU A 205 -6.37 -3.69 -8.02
CA GLU A 205 -7.31 -4.80 -8.22
C GLU A 205 -7.55 -5.60 -6.94
N ALA A 206 -6.49 -5.90 -6.18
CA ALA A 206 -6.61 -6.58 -4.90
C ALA A 206 -7.47 -5.76 -3.91
N LEU A 207 -7.26 -4.45 -3.83
CA LEU A 207 -8.06 -3.56 -2.98
C LEU A 207 -9.53 -3.50 -3.42
N VAL A 208 -9.80 -3.37 -4.73
CA VAL A 208 -11.17 -3.43 -5.27
C VAL A 208 -11.84 -4.76 -4.93
N ARG A 209 -11.09 -5.86 -5.05
CA ARG A 209 -11.56 -7.22 -4.74
C ARG A 209 -11.80 -7.45 -3.25
N LEU A 210 -11.31 -6.60 -2.34
CA LEU A 210 -11.73 -6.64 -0.93
C LEU A 210 -13.19 -6.19 -0.73
N GLY A 211 -13.81 -5.61 -1.77
CA GLY A 211 -15.23 -5.27 -1.76
C GLY A 211 -15.56 -3.95 -1.06
N ASP A 212 -14.57 -3.08 -0.81
CA ASP A 212 -14.81 -1.74 -0.24
C ASP A 212 -15.69 -0.93 -1.21
N PRO A 213 -16.90 -0.49 -0.80
CA PRO A 213 -17.78 0.30 -1.65
C PRO A 213 -17.13 1.58 -2.19
N ARG A 214 -16.17 2.16 -1.46
CA ARG A 214 -15.44 3.38 -1.87
C ARG A 214 -14.58 3.15 -3.11
N LEU A 215 -14.13 1.91 -3.33
CA LEU A 215 -13.26 1.54 -4.44
C LEU A 215 -14.04 1.09 -5.68
N LYS A 216 -15.37 0.96 -5.60
CA LYS A 216 -16.21 0.60 -6.75
C LYS A 216 -16.08 1.59 -7.91
N ALA A 217 -15.84 2.87 -7.60
CA ALA A 217 -15.62 3.90 -8.62
C ALA A 217 -14.44 3.57 -9.56
N LEU A 218 -13.45 2.80 -9.09
CA LEU A 218 -12.29 2.38 -9.88
C LEU A 218 -12.63 1.35 -10.97
N THR A 219 -13.83 0.76 -10.92
CA THR A 219 -14.32 -0.20 -11.92
C THR A 219 -15.18 0.44 -13.01
N ASP A 220 -15.40 1.76 -12.95
CA ASP A 220 -16.13 2.48 -13.98
C ASP A 220 -15.39 2.37 -15.33
N PRO A 221 -16.08 2.10 -16.46
CA PRO A 221 -15.44 1.95 -17.78
C PRO A 221 -14.63 3.16 -18.25
N ARG A 222 -14.88 4.34 -17.66
CA ARG A 222 -14.15 5.59 -17.95
C ARG A 222 -12.83 5.69 -17.19
N VAL A 223 -12.61 4.84 -16.19
CA VAL A 223 -11.39 4.76 -15.38
C VAL A 223 -10.42 3.77 -16.03
N THR A 224 -9.21 4.24 -16.32
CA THR A 224 -8.13 3.40 -16.85
C THR A 224 -6.86 3.52 -16.02
N PHE A 225 -5.97 2.54 -16.15
CA PHE A 225 -4.70 2.51 -15.42
C PHE A 225 -3.52 2.21 -16.34
N PHE A 226 -2.38 2.81 -16.00
CA PHE A 226 -1.07 2.49 -16.55
C PHE A 226 -0.07 2.28 -15.42
N GLU A 227 1.00 1.57 -15.72
CA GLU A 227 2.15 1.41 -14.83
C GLU A 227 3.40 2.00 -15.48
N LEU A 228 4.27 2.55 -14.65
CA LEU A 228 5.62 2.96 -15.02
C LEU A 228 6.62 2.30 -14.06
N ALA A 229 7.67 1.68 -14.59
CA ALA A 229 8.70 0.98 -13.81
C ALA A 229 9.71 1.93 -13.16
N THR A 230 9.21 2.86 -12.34
CA THR A 230 10.02 3.93 -11.76
C THR A 230 9.50 4.39 -10.40
N GLY A 231 10.25 5.28 -9.73
CA GLY A 231 9.86 5.92 -8.49
C GLY A 231 8.87 7.08 -8.69
N HIS A 232 8.71 7.91 -7.65
CA HIS A 232 7.66 8.92 -7.53
C HIS A 232 7.78 10.11 -8.49
N TRP A 233 8.93 10.29 -9.18
CA TRP A 233 9.14 11.41 -10.12
C TRP A 233 9.40 10.95 -11.56
N PRO A 234 8.41 10.35 -12.24
CA PRO A 234 8.57 9.87 -13.62
C PRO A 234 8.93 10.97 -14.62
N MET A 235 8.65 12.26 -14.33
CA MET A 235 9.10 13.40 -15.15
C MET A 235 10.63 13.53 -15.20
N LEU A 236 11.33 12.98 -14.22
CA LEU A 236 12.79 13.06 -14.10
C LEU A 236 13.48 11.74 -14.45
N SER A 237 12.82 10.61 -14.19
CA SER A 237 13.40 9.29 -14.41
C SER A 237 13.07 8.68 -15.77
N THR A 238 11.84 8.90 -16.26
CA THR A 238 11.31 8.26 -17.48
C THR A 238 10.41 9.21 -18.30
N PRO A 239 10.85 10.45 -18.59
CA PRO A 239 10.00 11.49 -19.19
C PRO A 239 9.40 11.10 -20.56
N GLY A 240 10.13 10.31 -21.37
CA GLY A 240 9.60 9.83 -22.65
C GLY A 240 8.54 8.76 -22.53
N GLU A 241 8.70 7.81 -21.62
CA GLU A 241 7.68 6.80 -21.34
C GLU A 241 6.43 7.46 -20.75
N LEU A 242 6.61 8.41 -19.82
CA LEU A 242 5.52 9.19 -19.25
C LEU A 242 4.75 9.97 -20.33
N ALA A 243 5.44 10.70 -21.23
CA ALA A 243 4.77 11.43 -22.31
C ALA A 243 3.92 10.49 -23.20
N GLY A 244 4.46 9.32 -23.55
CA GLY A 244 3.73 8.28 -24.29
C GLY A 244 2.49 7.78 -23.55
N VAL A 245 2.59 7.54 -22.24
CA VAL A 245 1.45 7.16 -21.39
C VAL A 245 0.40 8.26 -21.33
N LEU A 246 0.80 9.54 -21.21
CA LEU A 246 -0.14 10.66 -21.17
C LEU A 246 -0.94 10.80 -22.48
N LEU A 247 -0.30 10.59 -23.64
CA LEU A 247 -0.98 10.60 -24.94
C LEU A 247 -2.01 9.47 -25.05
N ARG A 248 -1.64 8.26 -24.62
CA ARG A 248 -2.53 7.09 -24.61
C ARG A 248 -3.68 7.27 -23.62
N ALA A 249 -3.40 7.83 -22.44
CA ALA A 249 -4.41 8.20 -21.46
C ALA A 249 -5.41 9.20 -22.06
N ALA A 250 -4.94 10.25 -22.74
CA ALA A 250 -5.79 11.22 -23.41
C ALA A 250 -6.71 10.57 -24.47
N ALA A 251 -6.23 9.52 -25.15
CA ALA A 251 -7.02 8.73 -26.10
C ALA A 251 -8.00 7.75 -25.42
N GLY A 252 -8.05 7.67 -24.08
CA GLY A 252 -8.92 6.76 -23.34
C GLY A 252 -8.44 5.32 -23.30
N GLU A 253 -7.16 5.09 -23.62
CA GLU A 253 -6.52 3.78 -23.48
C GLU A 253 -6.15 3.49 -22.01
N GLY A 254 -5.72 2.25 -21.77
CA GLY A 254 -5.20 1.78 -20.50
C GLY A 254 -5.94 0.54 -20.00
N HIS A 255 -5.40 -0.05 -18.94
CA HIS A 255 -5.99 -1.19 -18.26
C HIS A 255 -7.28 -0.78 -17.56
N ARG A 256 -8.33 -1.59 -17.66
CA ARG A 256 -9.58 -1.37 -16.93
C ARG A 256 -9.73 -2.46 -15.88
N ILE A 257 -10.00 -2.05 -14.66
CA ILE A 257 -10.31 -3.00 -13.59
C ILE A 257 -11.75 -3.47 -13.80
N ALA A 258 -11.92 -4.76 -14.08
CA ALA A 258 -13.24 -5.33 -14.24
C ALA A 258 -14.00 -5.31 -12.90
N ALA A 259 -15.26 -4.90 -12.94
CA ALA A 259 -16.18 -5.19 -11.84
C ALA A 259 -16.35 -6.71 -11.75
N THR A 260 -16.03 -7.31 -10.61
CA THR A 260 -16.33 -8.72 -10.32
C THR A 260 -17.83 -8.85 -10.07
N ALA A 261 -18.64 -8.79 -11.12
CA ALA A 261 -20.08 -8.92 -11.02
C ALA A 261 -20.46 -10.39 -10.78
N GLY A 262 -20.97 -10.69 -9.58
CA GLY A 262 -21.57 -11.98 -9.25
C GLY A 262 -20.65 -13.03 -8.62
N GLU A 263 -19.33 -12.81 -8.59
CA GLU A 263 -18.38 -13.68 -7.89
C GLU A 263 -18.05 -13.11 -6.50
N ALA A 264 -18.00 -13.99 -5.49
CA ALA A 264 -17.55 -13.59 -4.17
C ALA A 264 -16.08 -13.09 -4.26
N PRO A 265 -15.72 -12.04 -3.49
CA PRO A 265 -14.35 -11.64 -3.27
C PRO A 265 -13.41 -12.84 -3.08
N PRO A 266 -12.16 -12.83 -3.60
CA PRO A 266 -11.22 -13.94 -3.44
C PRO A 266 -11.09 -14.39 -1.99
N HIS A 267 -10.96 -13.46 -1.04
CA HIS A 267 -10.85 -13.77 0.38
C HIS A 267 -12.11 -14.42 1.00
N LEU A 268 -13.24 -14.47 0.28
CA LEU A 268 -14.49 -15.15 0.65
C LEU A 268 -14.74 -16.41 -0.19
N GLN A 269 -13.86 -16.75 -1.13
CA GLN A 269 -13.91 -18.03 -1.84
C GLN A 269 -13.55 -19.17 -0.88
N PRO A 270 -14.04 -20.39 -1.12
CA PRO A 270 -13.73 -21.54 -0.26
C PRO A 270 -12.23 -21.80 -0.12
N PHE A 271 -11.82 -22.26 1.07
CA PHE A 271 -10.45 -22.73 1.29
C PHE A 271 -10.14 -23.91 0.37
N LEU A 272 -8.94 -23.92 -0.23
CA LEU A 272 -8.59 -24.90 -1.26
C LEU A 272 -8.56 -26.35 -0.79
N LEU A 273 -8.26 -26.60 0.49
CA LEU A 273 -8.26 -27.95 1.06
C LEU A 273 -9.65 -28.28 1.61
N ASP A 274 -10.12 -29.48 1.27
CA ASP A 274 -11.27 -30.09 1.95
C ASP A 274 -10.81 -30.58 3.32
N VAL A 275 -11.29 -29.93 4.38
CA VAL A 275 -10.83 -30.16 5.75
C VAL A 275 -12.00 -30.51 6.65
N PRO A 276 -11.84 -31.46 7.60
CA PRO A 276 -12.91 -31.83 8.50
C PRO A 276 -13.47 -30.64 9.26
N GLU A 277 -14.79 -30.61 9.42
CA GLU A 277 -15.47 -29.65 10.28
C GLU A 277 -14.96 -29.76 11.72
N ARG A 278 -14.72 -28.61 12.36
CA ARG A 278 -14.33 -28.51 13.77
C ARG A 278 -15.13 -27.41 14.45
N SER A 279 -15.55 -27.68 15.68
CA SER A 279 -16.23 -26.69 16.51
C SER A 279 -15.32 -25.49 16.74
N ARG A 280 -15.91 -24.30 16.64
CA ARG A 280 -15.24 -23.02 16.84
C ARG A 280 -15.66 -22.44 18.19
N GLU A 281 -14.69 -22.16 19.04
CA GLU A 281 -14.91 -21.48 20.32
C GLU A 281 -14.31 -20.07 20.29
N ARG A 282 -15.16 -19.03 20.40
CA ARG A 282 -14.75 -17.63 20.33
C ARG A 282 -14.58 -17.03 21.71
N THR A 283 -13.40 -16.49 21.98
CA THR A 283 -13.09 -15.74 23.21
C THR A 283 -12.40 -14.44 22.84
N GLY A 284 -13.11 -13.32 22.97
CA GLY A 284 -12.59 -12.00 22.60
C GLY A 284 -12.20 -11.91 21.11
N ARG A 285 -10.91 -11.70 20.86
CA ARG A 285 -10.31 -11.58 19.51
C ARG A 285 -9.88 -12.91 18.90
N VAL A 286 -10.01 -14.00 19.65
CA VAL A 286 -9.47 -15.31 19.29
C VAL A 286 -10.61 -16.30 19.03
N ASP A 287 -10.45 -17.12 17.99
CA ASP A 287 -11.23 -18.34 17.83
C ASP A 287 -10.32 -19.56 17.93
N LEU A 288 -10.73 -20.53 18.74
CA LEU A 288 -10.06 -21.80 18.95
C LEU A 288 -10.76 -22.91 18.15
N TYR A 289 -9.97 -23.70 17.44
CA TYR A 289 -10.34 -24.94 16.79
C TYR A 289 -9.59 -26.07 17.48
N LEU A 290 -10.32 -26.91 18.22
CA LEU A 290 -9.72 -27.90 19.10
C LEU A 290 -9.60 -29.27 18.39
N PRO A 291 -8.49 -29.99 18.62
CA PRO A 291 -8.37 -31.39 18.19
C PRO A 291 -9.15 -32.31 19.13
N ASP A 292 -9.48 -33.52 18.65
CA ASP A 292 -10.00 -34.58 19.52
C ASP A 292 -8.84 -35.18 20.33
N ALA A 293 -8.59 -34.65 21.53
CA ALA A 293 -7.50 -35.11 22.38
C ALA A 293 -7.82 -34.98 23.88
N ASP A 294 -7.35 -35.96 24.65
CA ASP A 294 -7.39 -35.93 26.12
C ASP A 294 -6.14 -35.19 26.64
N GLY A 295 -6.24 -33.87 26.77
CA GLY A 295 -5.23 -33.02 27.41
C GLY A 295 -4.65 -31.90 26.53
N PRO A 296 -3.71 -31.11 27.07
CA PRO A 296 -3.16 -29.94 26.38
C PRO A 296 -2.42 -30.30 25.10
N ARG A 297 -2.64 -29.51 24.04
CA ARG A 297 -2.00 -29.72 22.73
C ARG A 297 -1.24 -28.46 22.28
N PRO A 298 -0.19 -28.60 21.46
CA PRO A 298 0.48 -27.46 20.87
C PRO A 298 -0.50 -26.56 20.12
N ALA A 299 -0.24 -25.26 20.02
CA ALA A 299 -1.10 -24.32 19.32
C ALA A 299 -0.40 -23.65 18.13
N VAL A 300 -1.17 -23.33 17.09
CA VAL A 300 -0.73 -22.53 15.95
C VAL A 300 -1.64 -21.31 15.83
N VAL A 301 -1.07 -20.13 16.05
CA VAL A 301 -1.76 -18.84 16.02
C VAL A 301 -1.61 -18.19 14.66
N LEU A 302 -2.70 -18.12 13.91
CA LEU A 302 -2.79 -17.56 12.56
C LEU A 302 -3.09 -16.05 12.67
N VAL A 303 -2.15 -15.23 12.23
CA VAL A 303 -2.18 -13.77 12.28
C VAL A 303 -2.35 -13.23 10.85
N HIS A 304 -3.52 -12.64 10.58
CA HIS A 304 -3.87 -12.20 9.24
C HIS A 304 -3.04 -11.02 8.73
N GLY A 305 -3.16 -10.74 7.43
CA GLY A 305 -2.55 -9.58 6.78
C GLY A 305 -3.34 -8.29 6.95
N GLY A 306 -2.90 -7.23 6.29
CA GLY A 306 -3.60 -5.96 6.28
C GLY A 306 -2.82 -4.84 5.57
N PRO A 307 -3.15 -3.57 5.80
CA PRO A 307 -4.30 -3.13 6.59
C PRO A 307 -5.64 -3.57 5.98
N VAL A 308 -6.60 -3.96 6.82
CA VAL A 308 -7.97 -4.28 6.39
C VAL A 308 -8.89 -3.18 6.90
N PRO A 309 -9.64 -2.46 6.05
CA PRO A 309 -10.49 -1.36 6.51
C PRO A 309 -11.47 -1.79 7.61
N GLU A 310 -11.67 -0.95 8.62
CA GLU A 310 -12.47 -1.26 9.83
C GLU A 310 -13.91 -1.71 9.51
N GLY A 311 -14.49 -1.22 8.40
CA GLY A 311 -15.85 -1.54 7.97
C GLY A 311 -16.01 -2.89 7.24
N VAL A 312 -14.92 -3.57 6.85
CA VAL A 312 -14.99 -4.83 6.09
C VAL A 312 -15.55 -5.95 6.97
N ARG A 313 -16.57 -6.65 6.46
CA ARG A 313 -17.18 -7.83 7.11
C ARG A 313 -17.38 -8.95 6.09
N PRO A 314 -17.24 -10.23 6.48
CA PRO A 314 -16.73 -10.71 7.78
C PRO A 314 -15.28 -10.27 8.05
N THR A 315 -14.85 -10.22 9.31
CA THR A 315 -13.46 -9.85 9.65
C THR A 315 -12.50 -10.97 9.27
N PRO A 316 -11.18 -10.72 9.13
CA PRO A 316 -10.25 -11.71 8.58
C PRO A 316 -10.23 -13.06 9.29
N ARG A 317 -10.40 -13.11 10.62
CA ARG A 317 -10.50 -14.39 11.35
C ARG A 317 -11.68 -15.28 10.90
N ASP A 318 -12.70 -14.69 10.30
CA ASP A 318 -13.90 -15.35 9.79
C ASP A 318 -13.79 -15.66 8.28
N TRP A 319 -12.69 -15.30 7.61
CA TRP A 319 -12.50 -15.63 6.19
C TRP A 319 -12.23 -17.13 6.00
N PRO A 320 -12.74 -17.75 4.93
CA PRO A 320 -12.55 -19.17 4.64
C PRO A 320 -11.11 -19.66 4.75
N ALA A 321 -10.11 -18.87 4.32
CA ALA A 321 -8.70 -19.23 4.46
C ALA A 321 -8.32 -19.51 5.93
N PHE A 322 -8.62 -18.58 6.84
CA PHE A 322 -8.23 -18.68 8.25
C PHE A 322 -9.04 -19.73 8.99
N VAL A 323 -10.36 -19.81 8.72
CA VAL A 323 -11.22 -20.89 9.22
C VAL A 323 -10.69 -22.25 8.76
N GLY A 324 -10.31 -22.36 7.48
CA GLY A 324 -9.74 -23.54 6.86
C GLY A 324 -8.43 -23.98 7.50
N TYR A 325 -7.46 -23.08 7.66
CA TYR A 325 -6.22 -23.36 8.37
C TYR A 325 -6.46 -23.77 9.82
N GLY A 326 -7.33 -23.08 10.56
CA GLY A 326 -7.65 -23.41 11.95
C GLY A 326 -8.20 -24.83 12.09
N ARG A 327 -9.18 -25.18 11.24
CA ARG A 327 -9.72 -26.54 11.15
C ARG A 327 -8.67 -27.56 10.73
N TYR A 328 -7.81 -27.21 9.78
CA TYR A 328 -6.82 -28.16 9.28
C TYR A 328 -5.77 -28.50 10.34
N VAL A 329 -5.24 -27.50 11.04
CA VAL A 329 -4.35 -27.67 12.20
C VAL A 329 -5.01 -28.55 13.27
N ALA A 330 -6.28 -28.28 13.60
CA ALA A 330 -7.08 -29.09 14.54
C ALA A 330 -7.26 -30.54 14.08
N SER A 331 -7.50 -30.76 12.79
CA SER A 331 -7.62 -32.11 12.23
C SER A 331 -6.33 -32.92 12.32
N LEU A 332 -5.18 -32.25 12.40
CA LEU A 332 -3.85 -32.85 12.55
C LEU A 332 -3.38 -32.92 14.01
N GLY A 333 -4.25 -32.59 14.96
CA GLY A 333 -4.03 -32.86 16.38
C GLY A 333 -3.38 -31.73 17.18
N ALA A 334 -3.31 -30.50 16.66
CA ALA A 334 -2.87 -29.30 17.38
C ALA A 334 -4.03 -28.29 17.49
N VAL A 335 -3.97 -27.34 18.41
CA VAL A 335 -4.99 -26.28 18.50
C VAL A 335 -4.77 -25.27 17.38
N GLY A 336 -5.73 -25.18 16.45
CA GLY A 336 -5.76 -24.11 15.45
C GLY A 336 -6.35 -22.86 16.05
N VAL A 337 -5.71 -21.71 15.83
CA VAL A 337 -6.15 -20.45 16.43
C VAL A 337 -6.17 -19.35 15.37
N THR A 338 -7.30 -18.64 15.24
CA THR A 338 -7.39 -17.44 14.39
C THR A 338 -7.56 -16.20 15.25
N VAL A 339 -6.84 -15.12 14.93
CA VAL A 339 -6.85 -13.85 15.67
C VAL A 339 -7.44 -12.75 14.82
N ASP A 340 -8.13 -11.79 15.43
CA ASP A 340 -8.54 -10.52 14.82
C ASP A 340 -7.74 -9.36 15.44
N HIS A 341 -7.07 -8.54 14.64
CA HIS A 341 -6.31 -7.38 15.14
C HIS A 341 -6.65 -6.08 14.41
N ARG A 342 -6.41 -4.95 15.08
CA ARG A 342 -6.81 -3.62 14.58
C ARG A 342 -5.82 -2.99 13.60
N LEU A 343 -5.25 -3.77 12.67
CA LEU A 343 -4.43 -3.21 11.60
C LEU A 343 -5.35 -2.69 10.49
N HIS A 344 -5.90 -1.49 10.67
CA HIS A 344 -6.85 -0.88 9.73
C HIS A 344 -6.19 0.19 8.85
N ASP A 345 -5.10 0.79 9.35
CA ASP A 345 -4.20 1.69 8.63
C ASP A 345 -2.73 1.30 8.88
N LEU A 346 -1.81 1.81 8.06
CA LEU A 346 -0.37 1.63 8.24
C LEU A 346 0.16 2.24 9.55
N ALA A 347 -0.54 3.20 10.13
CA ALA A 347 -0.22 3.74 11.46
C ALA A 347 -0.58 2.78 12.62
N ASP A 348 -1.39 1.74 12.36
CA ASP A 348 -1.91 0.87 13.42
C ASP A 348 -0.98 -0.29 13.81
N TYR A 349 0.21 -0.43 13.23
CA TYR A 349 1.11 -1.57 13.52
C TYR A 349 1.39 -1.74 15.01
N GLU A 350 1.53 -0.66 15.77
CA GLU A 350 1.75 -0.74 17.22
C GLU A 350 0.56 -1.34 17.97
N ARG A 351 -0.65 -0.88 17.62
CA ARG A 351 -1.89 -1.37 18.20
C ARG A 351 -2.16 -2.82 17.79
N ALA A 352 -1.89 -3.17 16.53
CA ALA A 352 -2.04 -4.52 16.04
C ALA A 352 -1.04 -5.48 16.71
N ALA A 353 0.20 -5.06 16.94
CA ALA A 353 1.19 -5.84 17.68
C ALA A 353 0.73 -6.14 19.12
N GLN A 354 0.14 -5.15 19.80
CA GLN A 354 -0.46 -5.36 21.12
C GLN A 354 -1.63 -6.35 21.08
N ASP A 355 -2.54 -6.21 20.11
CA ASP A 355 -3.68 -7.12 19.94
C ASP A 355 -3.20 -8.59 19.72
N VAL A 356 -2.12 -8.79 18.97
CA VAL A 356 -1.52 -10.11 18.75
C VAL A 356 -0.87 -10.64 20.03
N ALA A 357 -0.14 -9.81 20.79
CA ALA A 357 0.45 -10.21 22.06
C ALA A 357 -0.63 -10.64 23.08
N ASP A 358 -1.69 -9.84 23.24
CA ASP A 358 -2.81 -10.15 24.13
C ASP A 358 -3.52 -11.45 23.72
N ALA A 359 -3.69 -11.66 22.40
CA ALA A 359 -4.27 -12.89 21.87
C ALA A 359 -3.40 -14.13 22.17
N VAL A 360 -2.08 -14.00 22.04
CA VAL A 360 -1.13 -15.09 22.35
C VAL A 360 -1.16 -15.43 23.84
N GLU A 361 -1.23 -14.44 24.73
CA GLU A 361 -1.37 -14.69 26.18
C GLU A 361 -2.69 -15.39 26.49
N LEU A 362 -3.80 -14.95 25.89
CA LEU A 362 -5.10 -15.59 26.06
C LEU A 362 -5.05 -17.06 25.62
N VAL A 363 -4.44 -17.36 24.47
CA VAL A 363 -4.28 -18.72 23.95
C VAL A 363 -3.45 -19.58 24.90
N ARG A 364 -2.31 -19.06 25.37
CA ARG A 364 -1.43 -19.79 26.31
C ARG A 364 -2.07 -20.02 27.67
N SER A 365 -3.07 -19.21 28.05
CA SER A 365 -3.81 -19.38 29.30
C SER A 365 -4.93 -20.42 29.23
N ASP A 366 -5.33 -20.87 28.02
CA ASP A 366 -6.34 -21.91 27.87
C ASP A 366 -5.78 -23.26 28.35
N PRO A 367 -6.45 -23.97 29.29
CA PRO A 367 -5.94 -25.21 29.84
C PRO A 367 -5.83 -26.37 28.83
N ARG A 368 -6.42 -26.23 27.64
CA ARG A 368 -6.32 -27.21 26.55
C ARG A 368 -5.16 -26.92 25.60
N VAL A 369 -4.45 -25.82 25.81
CA VAL A 369 -3.25 -25.45 25.06
C VAL A 369 -2.01 -25.78 25.88
N ASP A 370 -1.04 -26.42 25.25
CA ASP A 370 0.30 -26.54 25.80
C ASP A 370 1.03 -25.20 25.65
N ALA A 371 1.09 -24.44 26.76
CA ALA A 371 1.66 -23.10 26.79
C ALA A 371 3.15 -23.03 26.43
N GLU A 372 3.86 -24.16 26.39
CA GLU A 372 5.29 -24.26 26.08
C GLU A 372 5.56 -24.69 24.63
N ARG A 373 4.51 -24.94 23.85
CA ARG A 373 4.59 -25.40 22.45
C ARG A 373 3.63 -24.62 21.56
N VAL A 374 4.00 -23.39 21.23
CA VAL A 374 3.20 -22.50 20.36
C VAL A 374 4.00 -22.09 19.13
N ALA A 375 3.32 -22.02 17.98
CA ALA A 375 3.79 -21.38 16.77
C ALA A 375 2.96 -20.13 16.44
N LEU A 376 3.60 -19.11 15.87
CA LEU A 376 2.93 -17.93 15.34
C LEU A 376 3.09 -17.91 13.83
N TRP A 377 2.00 -17.74 13.09
CA TRP A 377 1.98 -17.80 11.63
C TRP A 377 1.39 -16.53 11.04
N PHE A 378 2.23 -15.73 10.40
CA PHE A 378 1.90 -14.43 9.85
C PHE A 378 1.61 -14.51 8.34
N PHE A 379 0.65 -13.74 7.87
CA PHE A 379 0.25 -13.71 6.46
C PHE A 379 0.36 -12.30 5.89
N SER A 380 0.82 -12.15 4.64
CA SER A 380 0.90 -10.85 3.95
C SER A 380 1.58 -9.78 4.83
N ALA A 381 1.02 -8.58 4.94
CA ALA A 381 1.54 -7.48 5.77
C ALA A 381 1.58 -7.76 7.28
N GLY A 382 0.88 -8.79 7.75
CA GLY A 382 1.05 -9.32 9.09
C GLY A 382 2.49 -9.80 9.34
N GLY A 383 3.25 -10.09 8.28
CA GLY A 383 4.68 -10.41 8.34
C GLY A 383 5.51 -9.37 9.09
N LEU A 384 5.16 -8.08 9.03
CA LEU A 384 5.86 -7.05 9.80
C LEU A 384 5.69 -7.20 11.32
N LEU A 385 4.57 -7.78 11.78
CA LEU A 385 4.30 -8.07 13.19
C LEU A 385 5.16 -9.22 13.73
N SER A 386 5.84 -9.98 12.87
CA SER A 386 6.74 -11.06 13.30
C SER A 386 8.05 -10.53 13.90
N ALA A 387 8.39 -9.26 13.67
CA ALA A 387 9.70 -8.71 14.01
C ALA A 387 10.03 -8.80 15.50
N ASP A 388 9.09 -8.43 16.38
CA ASP A 388 9.32 -8.46 17.84
C ASP A 388 9.55 -9.90 18.34
N TRP A 389 8.86 -10.88 17.75
CA TRP A 389 9.00 -12.31 18.07
C TRP A 389 10.31 -12.93 17.58
N LEU A 390 10.84 -12.44 16.45
CA LEU A 390 12.14 -12.84 15.92
C LEU A 390 13.29 -12.19 16.70
N ALA A 391 13.12 -10.93 17.13
CA ALA A 391 14.16 -10.18 17.82
C ALA A 391 14.39 -10.70 19.24
N ALA A 392 13.32 -11.10 19.94
CA ALA A 392 13.37 -11.66 21.27
C ALA A 392 12.45 -12.89 21.41
N PRO A 393 12.83 -14.05 20.82
CA PRO A 393 12.03 -15.26 20.89
C PRO A 393 11.80 -15.70 22.35
N PRO A 394 10.54 -15.77 22.82
CA PRO A 394 10.29 -16.31 24.14
C PRO A 394 10.53 -17.83 24.16
N PRO A 395 10.91 -18.43 25.30
CA PRO A 395 11.35 -19.83 25.37
C PRO A 395 10.28 -20.87 24.99
N TRP A 396 9.00 -20.47 25.07
CA TRP A 396 7.86 -21.30 24.69
C TRP A 396 7.57 -21.29 23.18
N LEU A 397 8.11 -20.31 22.43
CA LEU A 397 7.86 -20.15 21.00
C LEU A 397 8.70 -21.15 20.23
N ARG A 398 8.04 -22.03 19.47
CA ARG A 398 8.69 -23.13 18.76
C ARG A 398 8.86 -22.89 17.28
N CYS A 399 8.09 -21.98 16.69
CA CYS A 399 8.17 -21.68 15.27
C CYS A 399 7.57 -20.29 14.99
N VAL A 400 8.19 -19.54 14.09
CA VAL A 400 7.54 -18.43 13.38
C VAL A 400 7.33 -18.87 11.94
N ALA A 401 6.11 -18.79 11.45
CA ALA A 401 5.78 -19.10 10.07
C ALA A 401 5.30 -17.83 9.35
N ALA A 402 5.55 -17.76 8.05
CA ALA A 402 5.17 -16.62 7.23
C ALA A 402 4.75 -17.08 5.84
N THR A 403 3.55 -16.73 5.38
CA THR A 403 3.05 -17.09 4.04
C THR A 403 2.77 -15.83 3.21
N TYR A 404 3.34 -15.79 2.00
CA TYR A 404 3.40 -14.60 1.11
C TYR A 404 3.67 -13.29 1.87
N PRO A 405 4.64 -13.26 2.80
CA PRO A 405 4.73 -12.16 3.75
C PRO A 405 5.27 -10.89 3.09
N VAL A 406 4.81 -9.74 3.59
CA VAL A 406 5.52 -8.47 3.40
C VAL A 406 6.46 -8.32 4.61
N LEU A 407 7.77 -8.28 4.35
CA LEU A 407 8.81 -8.30 5.39
C LEU A 407 9.59 -6.99 5.50
N ALA A 408 9.21 -5.99 4.71
CA ALA A 408 9.60 -4.59 4.84
C ALA A 408 8.46 -3.70 4.32
N PRO A 409 8.24 -2.48 4.86
CA PRO A 409 7.26 -1.56 4.29
C PRO A 409 7.61 -1.19 2.86
N LEU A 410 6.59 -1.12 2.01
CA LEU A 410 6.75 -0.65 0.65
C LEU A 410 7.05 0.86 0.63
N PRO A 411 7.70 1.39 -0.43
CA PRO A 411 8.14 2.79 -0.44
C PRO A 411 7.04 3.83 -0.21
N ASN A 412 5.83 3.58 -0.72
CA ASN A 412 4.64 4.43 -0.53
C ASN A 412 3.95 4.25 0.84
N TRP A 413 4.35 3.29 1.68
CA TRP A 413 3.75 3.09 3.00
C TRP A 413 4.22 4.11 4.04
N GLY A 414 5.26 4.88 3.69
CA GLY A 414 5.83 5.85 4.59
C GLY A 414 6.57 5.22 5.77
N ARG A 415 6.61 5.94 6.89
CA ARG A 415 7.41 5.56 8.04
C ARG A 415 6.66 4.62 8.98
N VAL A 416 6.71 3.32 8.70
CA VAL A 416 6.42 2.29 9.71
C VAL A 416 7.57 2.27 10.74
N PRO A 417 7.31 2.18 12.06
CA PRO A 417 8.35 2.16 13.09
C PRO A 417 9.44 1.12 12.83
N ALA A 418 10.69 1.48 13.15
CA ALA A 418 11.87 0.65 12.82
C ALA A 418 11.86 -0.73 13.51
N ARG A 419 11.09 -0.91 14.60
CA ARG A 419 10.91 -2.22 15.25
C ARG A 419 10.22 -3.24 14.33
N PHE A 420 9.37 -2.79 13.40
CA PHE A 420 8.71 -3.65 12.42
C PHE A 420 9.61 -3.86 11.20
N ARG A 421 10.78 -4.45 11.43
CA ARG A 421 11.78 -4.84 10.42
C ARG A 421 12.21 -6.29 10.63
N PRO A 422 11.42 -7.26 10.15
CA PRO A 422 11.76 -8.68 10.23
C PRO A 422 13.18 -9.02 9.73
N ALA A 423 13.66 -8.39 8.65
CA ALA A 423 15.01 -8.62 8.13
C ALA A 423 16.11 -8.18 9.11
N THR A 424 15.87 -7.16 9.94
CA THR A 424 16.79 -6.80 11.03
C THR A 424 16.68 -7.79 12.18
N ALA A 425 15.46 -8.15 12.57
CA ALA A 425 15.18 -9.01 13.71
C ALA A 425 15.69 -10.46 13.52
N VAL A 426 15.58 -11.01 12.31
CA VAL A 426 15.97 -12.41 12.03
C VAL A 426 17.47 -12.67 12.26
N ARG A 427 18.32 -11.64 12.15
CA ARG A 427 19.77 -11.74 12.42
C ARG A 427 20.07 -12.14 13.87
N THR A 428 19.13 -11.94 14.79
CA THR A 428 19.27 -12.28 16.21
C THR A 428 18.30 -13.38 16.66
N ALA A 429 17.54 -13.99 15.74
CA ALA A 429 16.53 -15.01 16.08
C ALA A 429 17.12 -16.33 16.60
N GLY A 430 18.44 -16.51 16.51
CA GLY A 430 19.14 -17.67 17.04
C GLY A 430 18.67 -18.96 16.39
N ARG A 431 18.19 -19.91 17.22
CA ARG A 431 17.72 -21.24 16.78
C ARG A 431 16.21 -21.35 16.59
N LEU A 432 15.47 -20.24 16.68
CA LEU A 432 14.03 -20.26 16.44
C LEU A 432 13.78 -20.67 14.97
N PRO A 433 13.09 -21.79 14.71
CA PRO A 433 12.76 -22.19 13.34
C PRO A 433 11.81 -21.20 12.67
N VAL A 434 12.08 -20.91 11.41
CA VAL A 434 11.25 -20.10 10.54
C VAL A 434 10.76 -20.94 9.36
N VAL A 435 9.44 -20.99 9.13
CA VAL A 435 8.86 -21.61 7.93
C VAL A 435 8.33 -20.52 7.03
N LEU A 436 8.95 -20.32 5.86
CA LEU A 436 8.60 -19.25 4.93
C LEU A 436 8.03 -19.83 3.64
N THR A 437 6.76 -19.52 3.37
CA THR A 437 6.08 -19.87 2.12
C THR A 437 6.10 -18.67 1.18
N ARG A 438 6.80 -18.78 0.05
CA ARG A 438 6.85 -17.73 -0.99
C ARG A 438 6.18 -18.19 -2.28
N VAL A 439 5.60 -17.23 -3.00
CA VAL A 439 4.79 -17.48 -4.20
C VAL A 439 5.50 -16.94 -5.43
N GLY A 440 5.39 -17.64 -6.56
CA GLY A 440 6.14 -17.30 -7.77
C GLY A 440 5.51 -16.21 -8.65
N LEU A 441 4.21 -15.93 -8.48
CA LEU A 441 3.49 -14.83 -9.14
C LEU A 441 3.22 -13.69 -8.16
N GLU A 442 4.24 -13.32 -7.38
CA GLU A 442 4.17 -12.26 -6.38
C GLU A 442 4.38 -10.87 -6.99
N ASN A 443 3.85 -9.84 -6.33
CA ASN A 443 4.23 -8.46 -6.58
C ASN A 443 5.75 -8.28 -6.37
N ALA A 444 6.44 -7.71 -7.36
CA ALA A 444 7.90 -7.56 -7.32
C ALA A 444 8.41 -6.80 -6.09
N GLY A 445 7.65 -5.82 -5.59
CA GLY A 445 7.98 -5.08 -4.38
C GLY A 445 7.93 -5.97 -3.14
N ILE A 446 6.87 -6.78 -2.99
CA ILE A 446 6.73 -7.75 -1.89
C ILE A 446 7.83 -8.82 -1.97
N ALA A 447 8.06 -9.37 -3.16
CA ALA A 447 9.11 -10.36 -3.40
C ALA A 447 10.51 -9.83 -2.99
N ALA A 448 10.82 -8.58 -3.31
CA ALA A 448 12.07 -7.95 -2.89
C ALA A 448 12.23 -7.90 -1.37
N THR A 449 11.15 -7.69 -0.61
CA THR A 449 11.21 -7.72 0.87
C THR A 449 11.51 -9.11 1.42
N VAL A 450 11.05 -10.16 0.73
CA VAL A 450 11.34 -11.55 1.10
C VAL A 450 12.81 -11.87 0.83
N GLU A 451 13.34 -11.45 -0.32
CA GLU A 451 14.75 -11.66 -0.65
C GLU A 451 15.69 -10.90 0.31
N GLU A 452 15.32 -9.68 0.72
CA GLU A 452 16.05 -8.94 1.78
C GLU A 452 16.07 -9.73 3.10
N PHE A 453 14.92 -10.26 3.53
CA PHE A 453 14.81 -11.07 4.73
C PHE A 453 15.65 -12.35 4.64
N LEU A 454 15.56 -13.10 3.54
CA LEU A 454 16.30 -14.35 3.37
C LEU A 454 17.81 -14.11 3.34
N THR A 455 18.26 -13.01 2.72
CA THR A 455 19.67 -12.58 2.76
C THR A 455 20.11 -12.34 4.20
N ALA A 456 19.33 -11.57 4.97
CA ALA A 456 19.64 -11.28 6.36
C ALA A 456 19.60 -12.52 7.27
N ALA A 457 18.68 -13.45 7.01
CA ALA A 457 18.57 -14.72 7.72
C ALA A 457 19.81 -15.61 7.45
N GLY A 458 20.27 -15.67 6.21
CA GLY A 458 21.50 -16.38 5.83
C GLY A 458 22.73 -15.80 6.50
N ASP A 459 22.89 -14.48 6.48
CA ASP A 459 23.98 -13.78 7.17
C ASP A 459 23.99 -14.05 8.68
N GLY A 460 22.80 -14.17 9.30
CA GLY A 460 22.61 -14.43 10.72
C GLY A 460 22.64 -15.90 11.12
N GLY A 461 22.69 -16.83 10.17
CA GLY A 461 22.63 -18.27 10.42
C GLY A 461 21.29 -18.75 10.99
N ALA A 462 20.18 -18.07 10.67
CA ALA A 462 18.85 -18.44 11.13
C ALA A 462 18.35 -19.73 10.46
N ASP A 463 17.59 -20.55 11.19
CA ASP A 463 16.98 -21.79 10.69
C ASP A 463 15.73 -21.46 9.87
N VAL A 464 15.87 -21.32 8.54
CA VAL A 464 14.76 -21.01 7.63
C VAL A 464 14.48 -22.17 6.69
N GLU A 465 13.27 -22.73 6.78
CA GLU A 465 12.72 -23.65 5.78
C GLU A 465 11.90 -22.86 4.75
N ILE A 466 12.26 -22.97 3.47
CA ILE A 466 11.55 -22.33 2.37
C ILE A 466 10.60 -23.31 1.70
N ILE A 467 9.36 -22.89 1.49
CA ILE A 467 8.32 -23.60 0.73
C ILE A 467 7.94 -22.74 -0.47
N ASP A 468 8.31 -23.20 -1.66
CA ASP A 468 8.04 -22.52 -2.91
C ASP A 468 6.66 -22.91 -3.48
N VAL A 469 5.90 -21.90 -3.92
CA VAL A 469 4.65 -22.06 -4.68
C VAL A 469 4.80 -21.38 -6.05
N PRO A 470 5.48 -22.01 -7.03
CA PRO A 470 5.93 -21.31 -8.24
C PRO A 470 4.83 -20.66 -9.09
N LEU A 471 3.60 -21.18 -9.03
CA LEU A 471 2.45 -20.65 -9.77
C LEU A 471 1.42 -19.98 -8.86
N GLY A 472 1.71 -19.86 -7.57
CA GLY A 472 0.81 -19.23 -6.60
C GLY A 472 0.81 -17.72 -6.75
N HIS A 473 -0.36 -17.11 -6.54
CA HIS A 473 -0.49 -15.67 -6.29
C HIS A 473 -0.48 -15.35 -4.79
N HIS A 474 -0.38 -14.07 -4.47
CA HIS A 474 -0.63 -13.58 -3.12
C HIS A 474 -2.04 -13.99 -2.64
N GLY A 475 -2.18 -14.60 -1.47
CA GLY A 475 -3.46 -15.12 -0.97
C GLY A 475 -4.00 -16.33 -1.75
N PHE A 476 -3.11 -17.14 -2.32
CA PHE A 476 -3.44 -18.29 -3.17
C PHE A 476 -4.44 -19.28 -2.54
N GLU A 477 -4.59 -19.33 -1.21
CA GLU A 477 -5.46 -20.28 -0.52
C GLU A 477 -6.95 -20.14 -0.84
N THR A 478 -7.31 -19.03 -1.46
CA THR A 478 -8.68 -18.72 -1.90
C THR A 478 -8.70 -18.02 -3.26
N ALA A 479 -7.59 -17.40 -3.69
CA ALA A 479 -7.49 -16.71 -4.97
C ALA A 479 -7.14 -17.62 -6.16
N ASP A 480 -6.42 -18.72 -5.93
CA ASP A 480 -5.98 -19.60 -7.01
C ASP A 480 -7.02 -20.70 -7.33
N PRO A 481 -7.12 -21.16 -8.60
CA PRO A 481 -8.02 -22.24 -8.97
C PRO A 481 -7.76 -23.55 -8.21
N ALA A 482 -8.84 -24.21 -7.78
CA ALA A 482 -8.82 -25.46 -7.03
C ALA A 482 -8.12 -26.61 -7.76
N GLU A 483 -8.07 -26.58 -9.10
CA GLU A 483 -7.42 -27.61 -9.91
C GLU A 483 -5.87 -27.57 -9.84
N ARG A 484 -5.28 -26.52 -9.27
CA ARG A 484 -3.82 -26.41 -9.11
C ARG A 484 -3.34 -27.27 -7.94
N VAL A 485 -3.13 -28.56 -8.21
CA VAL A 485 -2.62 -29.55 -7.24
C VAL A 485 -1.36 -29.09 -6.50
N GLN A 486 -0.47 -28.36 -7.18
CA GLN A 486 0.77 -27.85 -6.58
C GLN A 486 0.50 -26.86 -5.42
N VAL A 487 -0.56 -26.05 -5.54
CA VAL A 487 -0.95 -25.07 -4.52
C VAL A 487 -1.46 -25.78 -3.27
N ARG A 488 -2.31 -26.81 -3.44
CA ARG A 488 -2.79 -27.65 -2.33
C ARG A 488 -1.64 -28.36 -1.61
N HIS A 489 -0.67 -28.89 -2.36
CA HIS A 489 0.51 -29.53 -1.79
C HIS A 489 1.37 -28.56 -0.98
N ALA A 490 1.48 -27.31 -1.42
CA ALA A 490 2.19 -26.28 -0.66
C ALA A 490 1.50 -25.95 0.67
N ILE A 491 0.16 -25.84 0.71
CA ILE A 491 -0.59 -25.65 1.96
C ILE A 491 -0.33 -26.82 2.91
N ASP A 492 -0.47 -28.06 2.42
CA ASP A 492 -0.23 -29.26 3.22
C ASP A 492 1.20 -29.29 3.77
N ARG A 493 2.19 -29.03 2.91
CA ARG A 493 3.60 -28.98 3.31
C ARG A 493 3.85 -27.90 4.37
N ALA A 494 3.32 -26.69 4.19
CA ALA A 494 3.50 -25.60 5.14
C ALA A 494 2.93 -25.96 6.51
N VAL A 495 1.69 -26.48 6.55
CA VAL A 495 1.07 -26.91 7.82
C VAL A 495 1.87 -28.03 8.47
N ARG A 496 2.32 -29.04 7.72
CA ARG A 496 3.14 -30.13 8.26
C ARG A 496 4.49 -29.65 8.78
N SER A 497 5.15 -28.74 8.07
CA SER A 497 6.43 -28.16 8.49
C SER A 497 6.28 -27.35 9.78
N VAL A 498 5.21 -26.57 9.94
CA VAL A 498 4.91 -25.87 11.21
C VAL A 498 4.61 -26.87 12.33
N LEU A 499 3.77 -27.88 12.07
CA LEU A 499 3.39 -28.88 13.07
C LEU A 499 4.56 -29.71 13.56
N ALA A 500 5.50 -30.06 12.68
CA ALA A 500 6.71 -30.79 13.04
C ALA A 500 7.58 -30.02 14.06
N ARG A 501 7.46 -28.68 14.12
CA ARG A 501 8.29 -27.81 14.97
C ARG A 501 7.65 -27.60 16.34
N VAL A 502 6.32 -27.70 16.42
CA VAL A 502 5.58 -27.61 17.69
C VAL A 502 5.29 -28.98 18.33
N GLY A 503 5.35 -30.07 17.56
CA GLY A 503 5.01 -31.42 18.02
C GLY A 503 6.16 -32.20 18.68
N GLY A 504 7.40 -31.72 18.52
CA GLY A 504 8.63 -32.35 19.04
C GLY A 504 8.79 -32.31 20.55
#